data_AF-A0A1S8X5Z7-F1
#
_entry.id   AF-A0A1S8X5Z7-F1
#
_cell.length_a   1.000
_cell.length_b   1.000
_cell.length_c   1.000
_cell.angle_alpha   90.00
_cell.angle_beta   90.00
_cell.angle_gamma   90.00
#
_symmetry.space_group_name_H-M   'P 1'
#
loop_
_entity.id
_entity.type
_entity.pdbx_description
1 polymer ?
#
loop_
_entity_poly.entity_id
_entity_poly.type
_entity_poly.pdbx_seq_one_letter_code
_entity_poly.pdbx_strand_id
1 'polypeptide(L)'
;FVCFLILSITFLLRPGIHLNWQEKLVVQIFFLSAILALGFSWLFHTVYCHSERVGRLFNKLDYVGIAVLVFGSSIPWLHYSFYCHVPFKVIYMSAVFILGSVCVVVCTQDYFLAPAYRGARAGLGLSAVVPCTHYLLMEGFWEAVSYSAFGWLVLMAVLYISGAVIYAARIPERLYPGKFDIWA
;
A
#
# COMPACT_ATOMS: atom_id res chain seq x y z
N PHE A 1 10.67 -4.03 7.89
CA PHE A 1 10.73 -2.97 8.91
C PHE A 1 12.11 -2.31 8.98
N VAL A 2 13.15 -3.00 9.48
CA VAL A 2 14.49 -2.43 9.71
C VAL A 2 15.10 -1.81 8.45
N CYS A 3 15.02 -2.49 7.31
CA CYS A 3 15.51 -1.96 6.03
C CYS A 3 14.85 -0.61 5.67
N PHE A 4 13.51 -0.52 5.72
CA PHE A 4 12.79 0.73 5.44
C PHE A 4 13.11 1.84 6.45
N LEU A 5 13.36 1.49 7.72
CA LEU A 5 13.78 2.45 8.74
C LEU A 5 15.17 3.02 8.43
N ILE A 6 16.13 2.16 8.07
CA ILE A 6 17.48 2.58 7.64
C ILE A 6 17.39 3.45 6.38
N LEU A 7 16.59 3.04 5.38
CA LEU A 7 16.39 3.81 4.15
C LEU A 7 15.76 5.18 4.41
N SER A 8 14.77 5.26 5.30
CA SER A 8 14.13 6.52 5.70
C SER A 8 15.13 7.50 6.32
N ILE A 9 15.93 7.02 7.27
CA ILE A 9 16.95 7.82 7.96
C ILE A 9 18.06 8.24 7.01
N THR A 10 18.61 7.29 6.23
CA THR A 10 19.67 7.59 5.26
C THR A 10 19.22 8.57 4.20
N PHE A 11 17.97 8.49 3.71
CA PHE A 11 17.41 9.46 2.78
C PHE A 11 17.34 10.88 3.37
N LEU A 12 16.91 11.01 4.63
CA LEU A 12 16.84 12.32 5.31
C LEU A 12 18.22 12.92 5.57
N LEU A 13 19.18 12.09 5.92
CA LEU A 13 20.53 12.51 6.32
C LEU A 13 21.50 12.61 5.14
N ARG A 14 21.13 12.18 3.93
CA ARG A 14 22.06 12.11 2.80
C ARG A 14 22.59 13.50 2.43
N PRO A 15 23.89 13.78 2.66
CA PRO A 15 24.48 15.04 2.23
C PRO A 15 24.55 15.06 0.69
N GLY A 16 24.15 16.18 0.08
CA GLY A 16 24.20 16.40 -1.38
C GLY A 16 22.88 16.29 -2.13
N ILE A 17 21.79 15.82 -1.50
CA ILE A 17 20.44 15.89 -2.09
C ILE A 17 19.77 17.21 -1.69
N HIS A 18 19.88 18.22 -2.56
CA HIS A 18 19.16 19.49 -2.43
C HIS A 18 17.73 19.36 -2.97
N LEU A 19 16.90 18.55 -2.30
CA LEU A 19 15.47 18.47 -2.58
C LEU A 19 14.68 19.45 -1.72
N ASN A 20 13.63 20.03 -2.31
CA ASN A 20 12.64 20.82 -1.58
C ASN A 20 12.02 20.00 -0.44
N TRP A 21 11.58 20.67 0.62
CA TRP A 21 10.98 19.99 1.78
C TRP A 21 9.74 19.16 1.39
N GLN A 22 8.96 19.61 0.40
CA GLN A 22 7.79 18.89 -0.11
C GLN A 22 8.15 17.51 -0.69
N GLU A 23 9.22 17.47 -1.49
CA GLU A 23 9.76 16.24 -2.07
C GLU A 23 10.19 15.25 -0.98
N LYS A 24 10.85 15.79 0.06
CA LYS A 24 11.23 14.98 1.21
C LYS A 24 10.01 14.42 1.91
N LEU A 25 8.98 15.23 2.15
CA LEU A 25 7.77 14.78 2.83
C LEU A 25 7.02 13.70 2.06
N VAL A 26 6.81 13.86 0.75
CA VAL A 26 6.05 12.85 -0.02
C VAL A 26 6.75 11.50 0.01
N VAL A 27 8.08 11.47 -0.10
CA VAL A 27 8.88 10.25 0.02
C VAL A 27 8.86 9.70 1.44
N GLN A 28 8.93 10.56 2.47
CA GLN A 28 8.84 10.11 3.87
C GLN A 28 7.46 9.52 4.21
N ILE A 29 6.37 10.01 3.64
CA ILE A 29 5.04 9.42 3.80
C ILE A 29 5.04 7.96 3.35
N PHE A 30 5.67 7.67 2.21
CA PHE A 30 5.84 6.28 1.76
C PHE A 30 6.66 5.46 2.76
N PHE A 31 7.83 5.93 3.19
CA PHE A 31 8.65 5.21 4.16
C PHE A 31 7.93 4.92 5.47
N LEU A 32 7.28 5.94 6.05
CA LEU A 32 6.51 5.80 7.28
C LEU A 32 5.36 4.80 7.11
N SER A 33 4.65 4.84 5.98
CA SER A 33 3.58 3.89 5.70
C SER A 33 4.09 2.44 5.62
N ALA A 34 5.25 2.21 5.00
CA ALA A 34 5.88 0.89 4.91
C ALA A 34 6.42 0.40 6.27
N ILE A 35 6.99 1.30 7.06
CA ILE A 35 7.46 1.02 8.42
C ILE A 35 6.28 0.62 9.31
N LEU A 36 5.17 1.37 9.28
CA LEU A 36 3.96 1.05 10.05
C LEU A 36 3.34 -0.28 9.61
N ALA A 37 3.17 -0.50 8.31
CA ALA A 37 2.57 -1.72 7.78
C ALA A 37 3.37 -2.98 8.17
N LEU A 38 4.67 -2.98 7.89
CA LEU A 38 5.54 -4.10 8.26
C LEU A 38 5.61 -4.23 9.79
N GLY A 39 5.62 -3.10 10.50
CA GLY A 39 5.61 -2.98 11.96
C GLY A 39 4.45 -3.71 12.61
N PHE A 40 3.23 -3.35 12.20
CA PHE A 40 2.01 -3.97 12.71
C PHE A 40 1.92 -5.44 12.33
N SER A 41 2.36 -5.81 11.12
CA SER A 41 2.35 -7.20 10.66
C SER A 41 3.24 -8.11 11.51
N TRP A 42 4.51 -7.74 11.73
CA TRP A 42 5.41 -8.57 12.52
C TRP A 42 4.98 -8.64 13.99
N LEU A 43 4.50 -7.52 14.56
CA LEU A 43 3.97 -7.49 15.93
C LEU A 43 2.77 -8.42 16.06
N PHE A 44 1.83 -8.36 15.12
CA PHE A 44 0.64 -9.21 15.09
C PHE A 44 1.01 -10.69 15.09
N HIS A 45 1.85 -11.14 14.15
CA HIS A 45 2.26 -12.54 14.08
C HIS A 45 3.04 -13.00 15.33
N THR A 46 3.77 -12.10 15.99
CA THR A 46 4.50 -12.41 17.23
C THR A 46 3.56 -12.60 18.42
N VAL A 47 2.54 -11.74 18.57
CA VAL A 47 1.62 -11.74 19.72
C VAL A 47 0.32 -12.51 19.46
N TYR A 48 0.18 -13.14 18.28
CA TYR A 48 -1.03 -13.81 17.83
C TYR A 48 -1.54 -14.88 18.82
N CYS A 49 -0.61 -15.62 19.43
CA CYS A 49 -0.93 -16.70 20.37
C CYS A 49 -1.14 -16.24 21.83
N HIS A 50 -1.00 -14.96 22.15
CA HIS A 50 -1.02 -14.47 23.53
C HIS A 50 -2.41 -14.57 24.20
N SER A 51 -3.42 -13.94 23.59
CA SER A 51 -4.81 -14.03 24.04
C SER A 51 -5.73 -13.55 22.92
N GLU A 52 -6.99 -13.99 22.93
CA GLU A 52 -7.96 -13.61 21.91
C GLU A 52 -8.12 -12.09 21.76
N ARG A 53 -8.13 -11.35 22.89
CA ARG A 53 -8.22 -9.88 22.88
C ARG A 53 -7.02 -9.24 22.21
N VAL A 54 -5.81 -9.70 22.53
CA VAL A 54 -4.56 -9.18 21.95
C VAL A 54 -4.46 -9.54 20.47
N GLY A 55 -4.73 -10.80 20.12
CA GLY A 55 -4.74 -11.26 18.72
C GLY A 55 -5.72 -10.48 17.85
N ARG A 56 -6.96 -10.26 18.31
CA ARG A 56 -7.95 -9.46 17.58
C ARG A 56 -7.53 -8.00 17.40
N LEU A 57 -6.95 -7.37 18.43
CA LEU A 57 -6.47 -5.99 18.34
C LEU A 57 -5.35 -5.85 17.30
N PHE A 58 -4.33 -6.70 17.37
CA PHE A 58 -3.20 -6.63 16.45
C PHE A 58 -3.57 -7.07 15.04
N ASN A 59 -4.56 -7.97 14.87
CA ASN A 59 -5.12 -8.29 13.56
C ASN A 59 -5.73 -7.04 12.89
N LYS A 60 -6.47 -6.22 13.65
CA LYS A 60 -7.00 -4.94 13.14
C LYS A 60 -5.88 -4.00 12.74
N LEU A 61 -4.83 -3.88 13.56
CA LEU A 61 -3.67 -3.03 13.28
C LEU A 61 -2.93 -3.49 12.01
N ASP A 62 -2.82 -4.79 11.77
CA ASP A 62 -2.20 -5.33 10.55
C ASP A 62 -2.99 -4.92 9.29
N TYR A 63 -4.32 -5.05 9.31
CA TYR A 63 -5.17 -4.56 8.21
C TYR A 63 -5.08 -3.04 8.01
N VAL A 64 -5.04 -2.26 9.10
CA VAL A 64 -4.81 -0.81 9.03
C VAL A 64 -3.45 -0.51 8.41
N GLY A 65 -2.42 -1.28 8.76
CA GLY A 65 -1.09 -1.19 8.18
C GLY A 65 -1.10 -1.35 6.66
N ILE A 66 -1.76 -2.39 6.14
CA ILE A 66 -1.93 -2.61 4.70
C ILE A 66 -2.62 -1.42 4.03
N ALA A 67 -3.72 -0.93 4.61
CA ALA A 67 -4.43 0.23 4.08
C ALA A 67 -3.51 1.46 4.02
N VAL A 68 -2.86 1.80 5.13
CA VAL A 68 -1.93 2.94 5.22
C VAL A 68 -0.81 2.84 4.19
N LEU A 69 -0.26 1.65 3.93
CA LEU A 69 0.77 1.45 2.90
C LEU A 69 0.23 1.65 1.48
N VAL A 70 -0.94 1.13 1.16
CA VAL A 70 -1.56 1.30 -0.17
C VAL A 70 -1.77 2.79 -0.48
N PHE A 71 -2.35 3.54 0.45
CA PHE A 71 -2.59 4.97 0.23
C PHE A 71 -1.30 5.79 0.34
N GLY A 72 -0.41 5.47 1.29
CA GLY A 72 0.87 6.16 1.49
C GLY A 72 1.85 6.01 0.32
N SER A 73 1.85 4.84 -0.34
CA SER A 73 2.65 4.61 -1.56
C SER A 73 2.11 5.34 -2.79
N SER A 74 0.81 5.65 -2.82
CA SER A 74 0.19 6.40 -3.92
C SER A 74 0.55 7.89 -3.90
N ILE A 75 0.92 8.45 -2.72
CA ILE A 75 1.22 9.88 -2.54
C ILE A 75 2.42 10.36 -3.37
N PRO A 76 3.63 9.77 -3.28
CA PRO A 76 4.75 10.16 -4.14
C PRO A 76 4.42 9.98 -5.63
N TRP A 77 3.76 8.88 -5.99
CA TRP A 77 3.41 8.61 -7.39
C TRP A 77 2.49 9.68 -7.97
N LEU A 78 1.43 10.07 -7.25
CA LEU A 78 0.53 11.15 -7.68
C LEU A 78 1.24 12.51 -7.72
N HIS A 79 2.13 12.79 -6.77
CA HIS A 79 2.90 14.03 -6.73
C HIS A 79 3.78 14.19 -7.96
N TYR A 80 4.51 13.13 -8.35
CA TYR A 80 5.39 13.15 -9.52
C TYR A 80 4.63 13.02 -10.85
N SER A 81 3.57 12.21 -10.91
CA SER A 81 2.77 12.06 -12.13
C SER A 81 2.07 13.37 -12.49
N PHE A 82 1.43 14.02 -11.53
CA PHE A 82 0.73 15.30 -11.75
C PHE A 82 1.58 16.49 -11.31
N TYR A 83 2.90 16.42 -11.46
CA TYR A 83 3.82 17.45 -10.98
C TYR A 83 3.46 18.83 -11.54
N CYS A 84 3.31 18.91 -12.87
CA CYS A 84 2.94 20.10 -13.63
C CYS A 84 1.43 20.43 -13.59
N HIS A 85 0.59 19.49 -13.17
CA HIS A 85 -0.87 19.61 -13.19
C HIS A 85 -1.46 19.67 -11.77
N VAL A 86 -1.25 20.81 -11.11
CA VAL A 86 -1.62 21.03 -9.70
C VAL A 86 -3.10 20.73 -9.38
N PRO A 87 -4.10 21.11 -10.20
CA PRO A 87 -5.49 20.81 -9.89
C PRO A 87 -5.77 19.31 -9.77
N PHE A 88 -5.28 18.51 -10.72
CA PHE A 88 -5.48 17.05 -10.71
C PHE A 88 -4.70 16.39 -9.58
N LYS A 89 -3.48 16.86 -9.29
CA LYS A 89 -2.70 16.42 -8.13
C LYS A 89 -3.49 16.55 -6.83
N VAL A 90 -4.09 17.72 -6.57
CA VAL A 90 -4.87 17.98 -5.35
C VAL A 90 -6.14 17.12 -5.29
N ILE A 91 -6.86 16.99 -6.41
CA ILE A 91 -8.08 16.16 -6.48
C ILE A 91 -7.76 14.69 -6.16
N TYR A 92 -6.74 14.11 -6.78
CA TYR A 92 -6.43 12.70 -6.55
C TYR A 92 -5.82 12.45 -5.18
N MET A 93 -4.95 13.33 -4.68
CA MET A 93 -4.38 13.19 -3.33
C MET A 93 -5.46 13.30 -2.25
N SER A 94 -6.42 14.22 -2.39
CA SER A 94 -7.56 14.33 -1.47
C SER A 94 -8.49 13.11 -1.55
N ALA A 95 -8.79 12.61 -2.74
CA ALA A 95 -9.55 11.38 -2.93
C ALA A 95 -8.88 10.17 -2.26
N VAL A 96 -7.58 9.99 -2.45
CA VAL A 96 -6.76 8.94 -1.79
C VAL A 96 -6.82 9.07 -0.27
N PHE A 97 -6.74 10.28 0.27
CA PHE A 97 -6.84 10.51 1.72
C PHE A 97 -8.23 10.16 2.27
N ILE A 98 -9.30 10.56 1.58
CA ILE A 98 -10.68 10.26 1.99
C ILE A 98 -10.94 8.74 1.92
N LEU A 99 -10.63 8.11 0.79
CA LEU A 99 -10.78 6.67 0.61
C LEU A 99 -9.92 5.88 1.60
N GLY A 100 -8.72 6.37 1.89
CA GLY A 100 -7.85 5.77 2.89
C GLY A 100 -8.38 5.87 4.30
N SER A 101 -8.92 7.02 4.68
CA SER A 101 -9.56 7.20 5.99
C SER A 101 -10.77 6.27 6.15
N VAL A 102 -11.63 6.19 5.13
CA VAL A 102 -12.77 5.27 5.11
C VAL A 102 -12.29 3.81 5.21
N CYS A 103 -11.26 3.44 4.45
CA CYS A 103 -10.70 2.09 4.48
C CYS A 103 -10.16 1.72 5.87
N VAL A 104 -9.42 2.62 6.53
CA VAL A 104 -8.93 2.42 7.90
C VAL A 104 -10.10 2.20 8.86
N VAL A 105 -11.14 3.04 8.81
CA VAL A 105 -12.33 2.89 9.66
C VAL A 105 -12.99 1.54 9.41
N VAL A 106 -13.19 1.15 8.15
CA VAL A 106 -13.77 -0.15 7.76
C VAL A 106 -12.93 -1.32 8.27
N CYS A 107 -11.60 -1.25 8.16
CA CYS A 107 -10.67 -2.29 8.64
C CYS A 107 -10.70 -2.49 10.15
N THR A 108 -11.17 -1.50 10.93
CA THR A 108 -11.31 -1.63 12.39
C THR A 108 -12.63 -2.27 12.84
N GLN A 109 -13.59 -2.44 11.93
CA GLN A 109 -14.89 -3.04 12.23
C GLN A 109 -14.81 -4.57 12.23
N ASP A 110 -15.28 -5.20 13.31
CA ASP A 110 -15.21 -6.66 13.48
C ASP A 110 -15.96 -7.45 12.38
N TYR A 111 -17.06 -6.90 11.87
CA TYR A 111 -17.83 -7.51 10.78
C TYR A 111 -17.04 -7.60 9.47
N PHE A 112 -16.20 -6.60 9.18
CA PHE A 112 -15.38 -6.56 7.98
C PHE A 112 -14.13 -7.44 8.05
N LEU A 113 -13.77 -7.96 9.24
CA LEU A 113 -12.71 -8.96 9.41
C LEU A 113 -13.15 -10.36 8.99
N ALA A 114 -14.47 -10.59 8.86
CA ALA A 114 -14.99 -11.89 8.48
C ALA A 114 -14.46 -12.35 7.10
N PRO A 115 -14.23 -13.66 6.90
CA PRO A 115 -13.78 -14.22 5.62
C PRO A 115 -14.63 -13.83 4.41
N ALA A 116 -15.94 -13.60 4.62
CA ALA A 116 -16.89 -13.22 3.58
C ALA A 116 -16.55 -11.87 2.91
N TYR A 117 -15.89 -10.95 3.62
CA TYR A 117 -15.58 -9.60 3.13
C TYR A 117 -14.19 -9.45 2.50
N ARG A 118 -13.45 -10.55 2.29
CA ARG A 118 -12.11 -10.51 1.66
C ARG A 118 -12.11 -9.84 0.29
N GLY A 119 -13.13 -10.13 -0.54
CA GLY A 119 -13.27 -9.54 -1.87
C GLY A 119 -13.59 -8.04 -1.85
N ALA A 120 -14.43 -7.59 -0.91
CA ALA A 120 -14.77 -6.17 -0.77
C ALA A 120 -13.56 -5.31 -0.40
N ARG A 121 -12.66 -5.85 0.43
CA ARG A 121 -11.39 -5.18 0.79
C ARG A 121 -10.44 -5.05 -0.41
N ALA A 122 -10.39 -6.05 -1.29
CA ALA A 122 -9.59 -6.02 -2.51
C ALA A 122 -10.09 -4.96 -3.52
N GLY A 123 -11.41 -4.72 -3.56
CA GLY A 123 -12.02 -3.75 -4.48
C GLY A 123 -11.60 -2.28 -4.24
N LEU A 124 -11.27 -1.89 -3.00
CA LEU A 124 -10.87 -0.51 -2.68
C LEU A 124 -9.55 -0.11 -3.36
N GLY A 125 -8.68 -1.06 -3.67
CA GLY A 125 -7.43 -0.84 -4.40
C GLY A 125 -7.61 -0.51 -5.89
N LEU A 126 -8.77 -0.84 -6.49
CA LEU A 126 -9.06 -0.55 -7.90
C LEU A 126 -9.30 0.95 -8.17
N SER A 127 -9.46 1.76 -7.12
CA SER A 127 -9.57 3.22 -7.23
C SER A 127 -8.34 3.85 -7.91
N ALA A 128 -7.18 3.19 -7.86
CA ALA A 128 -5.96 3.63 -8.53
C ALA A 128 -6.03 3.57 -10.08
N VAL A 129 -7.00 2.85 -10.66
CA VAL A 129 -7.19 2.76 -12.12
C VAL A 129 -7.59 4.11 -12.71
N VAL A 130 -8.38 4.91 -11.99
CA VAL A 130 -8.87 6.22 -12.46
C VAL A 130 -7.74 7.23 -12.71
N PRO A 131 -6.88 7.57 -11.71
CA PRO A 131 -5.77 8.49 -11.94
C PRO A 131 -4.76 7.95 -12.97
N CYS A 132 -4.56 6.62 -13.00
CA CYS A 132 -3.69 5.96 -13.97
C CYS A 132 -4.20 6.15 -15.40
N THR A 133 -5.50 5.94 -15.64
CA THR A 133 -6.13 6.13 -16.96
C THR A 133 -6.10 7.60 -17.37
N HIS A 134 -6.42 8.53 -16.46
CA HIS A 134 -6.36 9.96 -16.74
C HIS A 134 -4.94 10.35 -17.16
N TYR A 135 -3.93 9.89 -16.42
CA TYR A 135 -2.53 10.19 -16.70
C TYR A 135 -2.09 9.71 -18.09
N LEU A 136 -2.44 8.48 -18.47
CA LEU A 136 -2.17 7.92 -19.80
C LEU A 136 -2.80 8.74 -20.93
N LEU A 137 -4.02 9.23 -20.73
CA LEU A 137 -4.73 10.03 -21.72
C LEU A 137 -4.13 11.43 -21.86
N MET A 138 -3.55 11.96 -20.78
CA MET A 138 -2.98 13.31 -20.75
C MET A 138 -1.57 13.36 -21.36
N GLU A 139 -0.68 12.45 -20.97
CA GLU A 139 0.72 12.45 -21.39
C GLU A 139 0.97 11.62 -22.65
N GLY A 140 0.06 10.71 -23.01
CA GLY A 140 0.29 9.73 -24.08
C GLY A 140 1.03 8.49 -23.58
N PHE A 141 0.81 7.36 -24.27
CA PHE A 141 1.29 6.05 -23.81
C PHE A 141 2.82 5.94 -23.78
N TRP A 142 3.50 6.46 -24.81
CA TRP A 142 4.95 6.34 -24.95
C TRP A 142 5.70 7.24 -23.97
N GLU A 143 5.26 8.49 -23.78
CA GLU A 143 5.82 9.35 -22.73
C GLU A 143 5.59 8.79 -21.33
N ALA A 144 4.40 8.24 -21.05
CA ALA A 144 4.11 7.62 -19.74
C ALA A 144 5.04 6.42 -19.43
N VAL A 145 5.31 5.57 -20.43
CA VAL A 145 6.23 4.43 -20.29
C VAL A 145 7.67 4.88 -20.09
N SER A 146 8.13 5.88 -20.85
CA SER A 146 9.53 6.33 -20.84
C SER A 146 9.89 7.24 -19.67
N TYR A 147 9.03 8.19 -19.30
CA TYR A 147 9.34 9.23 -18.30
C TYR A 147 8.70 9.00 -16.94
N SER A 148 7.53 8.36 -16.90
CA SER A 148 6.68 8.33 -15.71
C SER A 148 6.70 6.99 -14.99
N ALA A 149 7.67 6.14 -15.34
CA ALA A 149 7.82 4.81 -14.78
C ALA A 149 6.53 3.97 -14.92
N PHE A 150 5.71 4.17 -15.96
CA PHE A 150 4.45 3.45 -16.12
C PHE A 150 4.66 1.93 -16.21
N GLY A 151 5.77 1.47 -16.79
CA GLY A 151 6.15 0.05 -16.74
C GLY A 151 6.29 -0.50 -15.32
N TRP A 152 6.84 0.30 -14.39
CA TRP A 152 6.93 -0.04 -12.97
C TRP A 152 5.56 -0.02 -12.28
N LEU A 153 4.65 0.87 -12.71
CA LEU A 153 3.27 0.89 -12.24
C LEU A 153 2.52 -0.38 -12.65
N VAL A 154 2.72 -0.86 -13.89
CA VAL A 154 2.16 -2.13 -14.36
C VAL A 154 2.74 -3.30 -13.56
N LEU A 155 4.05 -3.34 -13.33
CA LEU A 155 4.66 -4.36 -12.47
C LEU A 155 4.07 -4.31 -11.06
N MET A 156 3.91 -3.11 -10.48
CA MET A 156 3.28 -2.93 -9.18
C MET A 156 1.86 -3.49 -9.17
N ALA A 157 1.04 -3.17 -10.17
CA ALA A 157 -0.32 -3.69 -10.30
C ALA A 157 -0.34 -5.23 -10.39
N VAL A 158 0.56 -5.83 -11.17
CA VAL A 158 0.70 -7.29 -11.26
C VAL A 158 1.06 -7.90 -9.91
N LEU A 159 2.02 -7.32 -9.18
CA LEU A 159 2.41 -7.80 -7.85
C LEU A 159 1.26 -7.67 -6.83
N TYR A 160 0.51 -6.56 -6.84
CA TYR A 160 -0.64 -6.38 -5.95
C TYR A 160 -1.77 -7.36 -6.27
N ILE A 161 -2.15 -7.51 -7.54
CA ILE A 161 -3.22 -8.41 -7.96
C ILE A 161 -2.84 -9.85 -7.68
N SER A 162 -1.63 -10.28 -8.05
CA SER A 162 -1.16 -11.64 -7.79
C SER A 162 -1.11 -11.94 -6.28
N GLY A 163 -0.59 -11.02 -5.47
CA GLY A 163 -0.58 -11.16 -4.01
C GLY A 163 -1.99 -11.27 -3.42
N ALA A 164 -2.92 -10.43 -3.86
CA ALA A 164 -4.32 -10.48 -3.43
C ALA A 164 -5.01 -11.79 -3.86
N VAL A 165 -4.74 -12.29 -5.07
CA VAL A 165 -5.27 -13.58 -5.56
C VAL A 165 -4.72 -14.73 -4.74
N ILE A 166 -3.41 -14.79 -4.49
CA ILE A 166 -2.77 -15.81 -3.65
C ILE A 166 -3.41 -15.81 -2.25
N TYR A 167 -3.53 -14.63 -1.63
CA TYR A 167 -4.13 -14.47 -0.30
C TYR A 167 -5.61 -14.89 -0.25
N ALA A 168 -6.40 -14.47 -1.23
CA ALA A 168 -7.83 -14.77 -1.28
C ALA A 168 -8.10 -16.25 -1.59
N ALA A 169 -7.33 -16.82 -2.54
CA ALA A 169 -7.49 -18.19 -3.01
C ALA A 169 -6.80 -19.22 -2.12
N ARG A 170 -5.88 -18.81 -1.24
CA ARG A 170 -5.10 -19.68 -0.34
C ARG A 170 -4.29 -20.73 -1.11
N ILE A 171 -3.57 -20.30 -2.15
CA ILE A 171 -2.75 -21.19 -2.97
C ILE A 171 -1.30 -21.02 -2.50
N PRO A 172 -0.55 -22.11 -2.24
CA PRO A 172 -0.81 -23.51 -2.62
C PRO A 172 -1.49 -24.38 -1.55
N GLU A 173 -1.71 -23.91 -0.32
CA GLU A 173 -2.21 -24.72 0.80
C GLU A 173 -3.61 -25.31 0.55
N ARG A 174 -4.43 -24.64 -0.27
CA ARG A 174 -5.72 -25.15 -0.74
C ARG A 174 -5.57 -26.36 -1.66
N LEU A 175 -4.51 -26.40 -2.47
CA LEU A 175 -4.25 -27.48 -3.44
C LEU A 175 -3.57 -28.68 -2.77
N TYR A 176 -2.77 -28.44 -1.74
CA TYR A 176 -2.02 -29.47 -1.03
C TYR A 176 -2.13 -29.30 0.50
N PRO A 177 -3.27 -29.67 1.10
CA PRO A 177 -3.47 -29.55 2.54
C PRO A 177 -2.40 -30.30 3.33
N GLY A 178 -1.86 -29.69 4.39
CA GLY A 178 -0.86 -30.28 5.28
C GLY A 178 0.58 -30.30 4.77
N LYS A 179 0.84 -29.92 3.50
CA LYS A 179 2.20 -29.88 2.95
C LYS A 179 2.93 -28.56 3.20
N PHE A 180 2.18 -27.48 3.38
CA PHE A 180 2.71 -26.11 3.48
C PHE A 180 2.50 -25.53 4.88
N ASP A 181 2.49 -26.37 5.92
CA ASP A 181 2.15 -25.96 7.30
C ASP A 181 3.27 -25.16 7.98
N ILE A 182 4.53 -25.43 7.63
CA ILE A 182 5.69 -24.67 8.13
C ILE A 182 6.39 -24.02 6.95
N TRP A 183 6.96 -24.81 6.03
CA TRP A 183 7.50 -24.36 4.75
C TRP A 183 7.39 -25.52 3.74
N ALA A 184 7.34 -25.19 2.45
CA ALA A 184 7.15 -26.11 1.33
C ALA A 184 8.29 -27.12 1.13
#